data_AF-A0AAU1XS34-F1
#
_entry.id   AF-A0AAU1XS34-F1
#
_cell.length_a   1.000
_cell.length_b   1.000
_cell.length_c   1.000
_cell.angle_alpha   90.00
_cell.angle_beta   90.00
_cell.angle_gamma   90.00
#
_symmetry.space_group_name_H-M   'P 1'
#
loop_
_entity.id
_entity.type
_entity.pdbx_description
1 polymer ?
#
loop_
_entity_poly.entity_id
_entity_poly.type
_entity_poly.pdbx_seq_one_letter_code
_entity_poly.pdbx_strand_id
1 'polypeptide(L)'
;MLWTPPVPDADPNPDADADAERSPRITHLSWGRIEAEGLAPGKDFRLYPGGGRPWDWSEHGTRHEPGIQPQEVREFLDLGVTAVVLSRGMDERLGIVAQTLEVLRAAGVEVHVAETTAAVEVYNRLAATERVAGLFHSTC
;
A
#
# COMPACT_ATOMS: atom_id res chain seq x y z
N MET A 1 40.93 28.76 -30.55
CA MET A 1 39.65 28.56 -29.84
C MET A 1 39.48 27.07 -29.64
N LEU A 2 39.47 26.61 -28.40
CA LEU A 2 39.33 25.19 -28.06
C LEU A 2 37.83 24.89 -27.88
N TRP A 3 37.29 24.00 -28.72
CA TRP A 3 35.93 23.48 -28.59
C TRP A 3 35.90 22.46 -27.45
N THR A 4 35.00 22.64 -26.48
CA THR A 4 34.72 21.66 -25.42
C THR A 4 33.38 21.00 -25.73
N PRO A 5 33.30 19.67 -25.84
CA PRO A 5 32.01 19.00 -26.03
C PRO A 5 31.15 19.12 -24.75
N PRO A 6 29.81 19.07 -24.87
CA PRO A 6 28.94 19.02 -23.71
C PRO A 6 29.20 17.74 -22.92
N VAL A 7 29.25 17.88 -21.60
CA VAL A 7 29.20 16.74 -20.66
C VAL A 7 27.87 16.00 -20.87
N PRO A 8 27.87 14.67 -21.01
CA PRO A 8 26.62 13.90 -21.02
C PRO A 8 25.90 14.13 -19.69
N ASP A 9 24.57 14.22 -19.75
CA ASP A 9 23.70 14.34 -18.56
C ASP A 9 24.14 13.32 -17.52
N ALA A 10 24.32 13.78 -16.27
CA ALA A 10 24.75 12.94 -15.17
C ALA A 10 23.85 11.71 -15.04
N ASP A 11 24.44 10.54 -14.86
CA ASP A 11 23.72 9.28 -14.65
C ASP A 11 22.61 9.47 -13.60
N PRO A 12 21.39 8.93 -13.82
CA PRO A 12 20.32 9.03 -12.83
C PRO A 12 20.80 8.43 -11.51
N ASN A 13 20.54 9.14 -10.41
CA ASN A 13 20.92 8.69 -9.08
C ASN A 13 20.17 7.38 -8.77
N PRO A 14 20.85 6.22 -8.71
CA PRO A 14 20.18 4.93 -8.50
C PRO A 14 19.43 4.86 -7.17
N ASP A 15 19.83 5.68 -6.18
CA ASP A 15 19.15 5.77 -4.90
C ASP A 15 17.77 6.43 -5.02
N ALA A 16 17.59 7.39 -5.93
CA ALA A 16 16.31 8.07 -6.12
C ALA A 16 15.28 7.22 -6.87
N ASP A 17 15.73 6.39 -7.82
CA ASP A 17 14.89 5.39 -8.47
C ASP A 17 14.53 4.25 -7.50
N ALA A 18 15.46 3.87 -6.62
CA ALA A 18 15.22 2.85 -5.60
C ALA A 18 14.11 3.25 -4.62
N ASP A 19 13.99 4.55 -4.22
CA ASP A 19 12.86 4.98 -3.40
C ASP A 19 11.62 5.53 -4.08
N ALA A 20 11.68 5.71 -5.40
CA ALA A 20 10.48 5.69 -6.25
C ALA A 20 9.85 4.29 -6.37
N GLU A 21 10.58 3.21 -6.06
CA GLU A 21 10.05 1.85 -6.06
C GLU A 21 9.62 1.33 -4.68
N ARG A 22 9.97 2.04 -3.59
CA ARG A 22 9.61 1.61 -2.22
C ARG A 22 8.14 1.87 -1.93
N SER A 23 7.57 1.04 -1.06
CA SER A 23 6.25 1.27 -0.49
C SER A 23 6.33 2.44 0.51
N PRO A 24 5.46 3.47 0.41
CA PRO A 24 5.57 4.66 1.25
C PRO A 24 5.27 4.33 2.71
N ARG A 25 6.05 4.84 3.67
CA ARG A 25 5.75 4.62 5.08
C ARG A 25 4.53 5.42 5.51
N ILE A 26 3.69 4.85 6.38
CA ILE A 26 2.65 5.57 7.11
C ILE A 26 3.29 6.33 8.27
N THR A 27 3.22 7.65 8.25
CA THR A 27 3.84 8.56 9.24
C THR A 27 2.88 8.97 10.34
N HIS A 28 1.57 8.97 10.06
CA HIS A 28 0.55 9.31 11.04
C HIS A 28 -0.73 8.50 10.84
N LEU A 29 -1.35 8.09 11.95
CA LEU A 29 -2.63 7.40 11.99
C LEU A 29 -3.48 7.99 13.13
N SER A 30 -4.72 8.35 12.82
CA SER A 30 -5.76 8.70 13.79
C SER A 30 -7.14 8.39 13.20
N TRP A 31 -8.20 8.55 13.99
CA TRP A 31 -9.55 8.25 13.54
C TRP A 31 -9.94 9.09 12.31
N GLY A 32 -10.20 8.41 11.19
CA GLY A 32 -10.58 9.07 9.94
C GLY A 32 -9.45 9.82 9.23
N ARG A 33 -8.18 9.60 9.61
CA ARG A 33 -7.03 10.27 9.00
C ARG A 33 -5.77 9.41 9.01
N ILE A 34 -5.16 9.29 7.84
CA ILE A 34 -3.87 8.66 7.58
C ILE A 34 -3.00 9.66 6.82
N GLU A 35 -1.71 9.68 7.16
CA GLU A 35 -0.67 10.37 6.40
C GLU A 35 0.43 9.37 6.05
N ALA A 36 0.87 9.40 4.80
CA ALA A 36 1.93 8.54 4.27
C ALA A 36 2.94 9.38 3.48
N GLU A 37 4.18 8.92 3.45
CA GLU A 37 5.28 9.60 2.75
C GLU A 37 4.92 9.90 1.29
N GLY A 38 5.16 11.15 0.87
CA GLY A 38 4.91 11.57 -0.51
C GLY A 38 3.43 11.73 -0.90
N LEU A 39 2.47 11.50 0.00
CA LEU A 39 1.04 11.57 -0.29
C LEU A 39 0.33 12.67 0.52
N ALA A 40 -0.72 13.26 -0.04
CA ALA A 40 -1.59 14.16 0.71
C ALA A 40 -2.38 13.37 1.78
N PRO A 41 -2.71 13.96 2.95
CA PRO A 41 -3.52 13.29 3.96
C PRO A 41 -4.88 12.82 3.43
N GLY A 42 -5.37 11.69 3.93
CA GLY A 42 -6.63 11.10 3.51
C GLY A 42 -7.28 10.25 4.59
N LYS A 43 -8.52 9.79 4.35
CA LYS A 43 -9.25 8.97 5.32
C LYS A 43 -8.77 7.52 5.30
N ASP A 44 -8.97 6.86 4.17
CA ASP A 44 -8.60 5.46 3.94
C ASP A 44 -7.63 5.40 2.77
N PHE A 45 -6.71 4.44 2.75
CA PHE A 45 -5.66 4.36 1.73
C PHE A 45 -5.46 2.97 1.16
N ARG A 46 -5.11 2.95 -0.13
CA ARG A 46 -4.43 1.85 -0.80
C ARG A 46 -2.98 2.28 -0.98
N LEU A 47 -2.04 1.56 -0.38
CA LEU A 47 -0.60 1.84 -0.51
C LEU A 47 0.10 0.66 -1.17
N TYR A 48 1.15 0.94 -1.94
CA TYR A 48 1.86 -0.06 -2.73
C TYR A 48 3.25 0.47 -3.14
N PRO A 49 4.15 -0.39 -3.66
CA PRO A 49 5.44 0.06 -4.18
C PRO A 49 5.28 1.24 -5.14
N GLY A 50 5.98 2.34 -4.86
CA GLY A 50 5.94 3.58 -5.64
C GLY A 50 4.79 4.54 -5.34
N GLY A 51 4.00 4.30 -4.29
CA GLY A 51 3.10 5.30 -3.73
C GLY A 51 1.78 4.75 -3.20
N GLY A 52 0.70 5.46 -3.51
CA GLY A 52 -0.62 5.09 -3.04
C GLY A 52 -1.68 6.11 -3.41
N ARG A 53 -2.92 5.79 -3.09
CA ARG A 53 -4.08 6.66 -3.34
C ARG A 53 -5.15 6.48 -2.26
N PRO A 54 -6.02 7.48 -2.07
CA PRO A 54 -7.21 7.29 -1.26
C PRO A 54 -8.00 6.06 -1.68
N TRP A 55 -8.48 5.30 -0.71
CA TRP A 55 -9.28 4.11 -0.96
C TRP A 55 -10.77 4.47 -1.02
N ASP A 56 -11.33 4.43 -2.24
CA ASP A 56 -12.76 4.56 -2.45
C ASP A 56 -13.41 3.18 -2.53
N TRP A 57 -14.17 2.83 -1.49
CA TRP A 57 -14.86 1.55 -1.38
C TRP A 57 -15.89 1.32 -2.49
N SER A 58 -16.39 2.39 -3.13
CA SER A 58 -17.40 2.29 -4.18
C SER A 58 -16.85 1.70 -5.49
N GLU A 59 -15.54 1.75 -5.72
CA GLU A 59 -14.90 1.25 -6.94
C GLU A 59 -15.12 -0.25 -7.16
N HIS A 60 -15.08 -1.01 -6.06
CA HIS A 60 -15.27 -2.47 -6.11
C HIS A 60 -16.41 -2.95 -5.22
N GLY A 61 -17.12 -2.06 -4.54
CA GLY A 61 -18.26 -2.41 -3.68
C GLY A 61 -17.83 -2.98 -2.33
N THR A 62 -16.65 -2.60 -1.83
CA THR A 62 -16.26 -2.88 -0.45
C THR A 62 -17.28 -2.26 0.51
N ARG A 63 -17.64 -3.02 1.53
CA ARG A 63 -18.53 -2.63 2.63
C ARG A 63 -18.07 -3.35 3.89
N HIS A 64 -18.53 -2.95 5.07
CA HIS A 64 -18.31 -3.71 6.31
C HIS A 64 -18.68 -5.19 6.15
N GLU A 65 -19.80 -5.45 5.48
CA GLU A 65 -20.25 -6.78 5.07
C GLU A 65 -20.68 -6.72 3.60
N PRO A 66 -20.16 -7.61 2.72
CA PRO A 66 -19.37 -8.81 3.02
C PRO A 66 -17.86 -8.57 3.22
N GLY A 67 -17.36 -7.34 3.05
CA GLY A 67 -15.95 -7.01 3.29
C GLY A 67 -15.17 -6.54 2.06
N ILE A 68 -13.84 -6.56 2.19
CA ILE A 68 -12.87 -6.30 1.12
C ILE A 68 -13.04 -7.31 -0.02
N GLN A 69 -13.19 -6.80 -1.23
CA GLN A 69 -13.46 -7.60 -2.43
C GLN A 69 -12.19 -8.13 -3.11
N PRO A 70 -12.25 -9.25 -3.85
CA PRO A 70 -11.08 -9.81 -4.53
C PRO A 70 -10.46 -8.86 -5.56
N GLN A 71 -11.25 -7.96 -6.15
CA GLN A 71 -10.80 -6.96 -7.12
C GLN A 71 -9.85 -5.95 -6.49
N GLU A 72 -10.02 -5.60 -5.21
CA GLU A 72 -9.18 -4.64 -4.48
C GLU A 72 -7.72 -5.06 -4.42
N VAL A 73 -7.46 -6.37 -4.40
CA VAL A 73 -6.11 -6.93 -4.23
C VAL A 73 -5.48 -7.41 -5.54
N ARG A 74 -6.25 -7.50 -6.63
CA ARG A 74 -5.72 -7.93 -7.94
C ARG A 74 -4.71 -6.93 -8.50
N GLU A 75 -4.98 -5.63 -8.37
CA GLU A 75 -4.06 -4.58 -8.81
C GLU A 75 -2.70 -4.66 -8.10
N PHE A 76 -2.66 -5.17 -6.85
CA PHE A 76 -1.39 -5.37 -6.15
C PHE A 76 -0.56 -6.50 -6.76
N LEU A 77 -1.19 -7.53 -7.31
CA LEU A 77 -0.49 -8.65 -7.94
C LEU A 77 0.25 -8.19 -9.21
N ASP A 78 -0.34 -7.27 -9.98
CA ASP A 78 0.28 -6.70 -11.17
C ASP A 78 1.53 -5.86 -10.83
N LEU A 79 1.65 -5.38 -9.58
CA LEU A 79 2.79 -4.61 -9.07
C LEU A 79 3.94 -5.49 -8.52
N GLY A 80 3.78 -6.82 -8.53
CA GLY A 80 4.81 -7.77 -8.08
C GLY A 80 5.12 -7.66 -6.58
N VAL A 81 4.09 -7.45 -5.75
CA VAL A 81 4.24 -7.37 -4.30
C VAL A 81 4.56 -8.74 -3.69
N THR A 82 5.34 -8.76 -2.61
CA THR A 82 5.67 -9.99 -1.86
C THR A 82 4.75 -10.18 -0.66
N ALA A 83 4.20 -9.10 -0.13
CA ALA A 83 3.30 -9.10 1.02
C ALA A 83 2.13 -8.12 0.84
N VAL A 84 0.98 -8.45 1.43
CA VAL A 84 -0.21 -7.59 1.49
C VAL A 84 -0.72 -7.49 2.92
N VAL A 85 -0.96 -6.26 3.38
CA VAL A 85 -1.54 -5.96 4.69
C VAL A 85 -2.97 -5.45 4.52
N LEU A 86 -3.94 -6.15 5.13
CA LEU A 86 -5.35 -5.79 5.11
C LEU A 86 -5.78 -5.38 6.53
N SER A 87 -6.04 -4.09 6.73
CA SER A 87 -6.63 -3.62 7.98
C SER A 87 -8.14 -3.90 8.01
N ARG A 88 -8.68 -4.08 9.23
CA ARG A 88 -10.11 -4.31 9.45
C ARG A 88 -10.83 -3.12 10.09
N GLY A 89 -10.21 -1.95 10.13
CA GLY A 89 -10.67 -0.84 10.97
C GLY A 89 -10.12 -0.91 12.39
N MET A 90 -10.31 0.17 13.14
CA MET A 90 -9.93 0.35 14.55
C MET A 90 -10.71 -0.59 15.47
N ASP A 91 -11.93 -0.96 15.06
CA ASP A 91 -12.85 -1.85 15.80
C ASP A 91 -13.04 -3.21 15.11
N GLU A 92 -12.20 -3.52 14.12
CA GLU A 92 -12.22 -4.76 13.32
C GLU A 92 -13.57 -5.07 12.65
N ARG A 93 -14.39 -4.05 12.33
CA ARG A 93 -15.74 -4.25 11.77
C ARG A 93 -15.71 -4.49 10.27
N LEU A 94 -14.64 -4.11 9.58
CA LEU A 94 -14.50 -4.41 8.16
C LEU A 94 -14.21 -5.90 7.96
N GLY A 95 -15.14 -6.59 7.29
CA GLY A 95 -14.96 -7.97 6.86
C GLY A 95 -13.96 -8.10 5.71
N ILE A 96 -13.63 -9.34 5.38
CA ILE A 96 -12.85 -9.68 4.19
C ILE A 96 -13.52 -10.88 3.55
N VAL A 97 -13.84 -10.78 2.25
CA VAL A 97 -14.40 -11.92 1.51
C VAL A 97 -13.34 -13.02 1.45
N ALA A 98 -13.71 -14.27 1.76
CA ALA A 98 -12.77 -15.40 1.79
C ALA A 98 -11.97 -15.53 0.48
N GLN A 99 -12.64 -15.30 -0.66
CA GLN A 99 -12.05 -15.31 -1.99
C GLN A 99 -10.92 -14.27 -2.16
N THR A 100 -10.97 -13.14 -1.44
CA THR A 100 -9.90 -12.12 -1.45
C THR A 100 -8.61 -12.70 -0.91
N LEU A 101 -8.68 -13.45 0.19
CA LEU A 101 -7.52 -14.12 0.77
C LEU A 101 -7.05 -15.30 -0.10
N GLU A 102 -7.96 -15.99 -0.77
CA GLU A 102 -7.61 -17.08 -1.71
C GLU A 102 -6.84 -16.57 -2.92
N VAL A 103 -7.24 -15.43 -3.49
CA VAL A 103 -6.52 -14.78 -4.61
C VAL A 103 -5.07 -14.47 -4.23
N LEU A 104 -4.86 -13.88 -3.04
CA LEU A 104 -3.51 -13.57 -2.55
C LEU A 104 -2.68 -14.83 -2.28
N ARG A 105 -3.26 -15.84 -1.60
CA ARG A 105 -2.58 -17.11 -1.33
C ARG A 105 -2.21 -17.86 -2.60
N ALA A 106 -3.10 -17.89 -3.59
CA ALA A 106 -2.85 -18.56 -4.87
C ALA A 106 -1.72 -17.88 -5.66
N ALA A 107 -1.50 -16.58 -5.46
CA ALA A 107 -0.39 -15.84 -6.02
C ALA A 107 0.93 -15.99 -5.22
N GLY A 108 0.93 -16.72 -4.10
CA GLY A 108 2.11 -16.90 -3.25
C GLY A 108 2.50 -15.66 -2.45
N VAL A 109 1.58 -14.71 -2.27
CA VAL A 109 1.78 -13.46 -1.52
C VAL A 109 1.53 -13.70 -0.04
N GLU A 110 2.43 -13.21 0.82
CA GLU A 110 2.21 -13.22 2.28
C GLU A 110 1.07 -12.27 2.65
N VAL A 111 0.14 -12.70 3.52
CA VAL A 111 -1.03 -11.90 3.88
C VAL A 111 -1.08 -11.67 5.38
N HIS A 112 -1.15 -10.40 5.78
CA HIS A 112 -1.40 -9.99 7.15
C HIS A 112 -2.78 -9.35 7.25
N VAL A 113 -3.56 -9.80 8.22
CA VAL A 113 -4.88 -9.23 8.54
C VAL A 113 -4.85 -8.81 10.00
N ALA A 114 -5.19 -7.56 10.30
CA ALA A 114 -5.16 -7.03 11.66
C ALA A 114 -6.10 -5.82 11.84
N GLU A 115 -6.32 -5.44 13.10
CA GLU A 115 -6.75 -4.08 13.48
C GLU A 115 -5.78 -3.04 12.89
N THR A 116 -6.29 -1.83 12.61
CA THR A 116 -5.56 -0.83 11.81
C THR A 116 -4.25 -0.37 12.40
N THR A 117 -4.16 -0.13 13.70
CA THR A 117 -2.91 0.27 14.38
C THR A 117 -1.86 -0.83 14.23
N ALA A 118 -2.23 -2.08 14.52
CA ALA A 118 -1.34 -3.23 14.34
C ALA A 118 -0.97 -3.45 12.85
N ALA A 119 -1.93 -3.26 11.94
CA ALA A 119 -1.69 -3.35 10.50
C ALA A 119 -0.67 -2.31 10.02
N VAL A 120 -0.74 -1.07 10.51
CA VAL A 120 0.24 -0.02 10.20
C VAL A 120 1.64 -0.38 10.69
N GLU A 121 1.77 -0.96 11.88
CA GLU A 121 3.06 -1.43 12.40
C GLU A 121 3.67 -2.55 11.57
N VAL A 122 2.85 -3.53 11.17
CA VAL A 122 3.27 -4.62 10.28
C VAL A 122 3.70 -4.06 8.93
N TYR A 123 2.87 -3.20 8.33
CA TYR A 123 3.13 -2.59 7.04
C TYR A 123 4.43 -1.79 7.04
N ASN A 124 4.63 -0.88 8.01
CA ASN A 124 5.83 -0.05 8.07
C ASN A 124 7.11 -0.87 8.28
N ARG A 125 7.03 -1.99 9.00
CA ARG A 125 8.16 -2.92 9.14
C ARG A 125 8.49 -3.58 7.80
N LEU A 126 7.48 -4.06 7.07
CA LEU A 126 7.66 -4.70 5.76
C LEU A 126 8.15 -3.70 4.72
N ALA A 127 7.60 -2.49 4.69
CA ALA A 127 7.94 -1.44 3.73
C ALA A 127 9.43 -1.03 3.77
N ALA A 128 10.11 -1.28 4.88
CA ALA A 128 11.55 -1.03 5.01
C ALA A 128 12.42 -2.00 4.18
N THR A 129 11.93 -3.20 3.88
CA THR A 129 12.73 -4.28 3.28
C THR A 129 12.05 -5.02 2.13
N GLU A 130 10.74 -4.85 1.96
CA GLU A 130 9.90 -5.65 1.07
C GLU A 130 8.97 -4.79 0.21
N ARG A 131 8.53 -5.36 -0.91
CA ARG A 131 7.53 -4.77 -1.79
C ARG A 131 6.15 -5.08 -1.23
N VAL A 132 5.71 -4.30 -0.25
CA VAL A 132 4.43 -4.51 0.45
C VAL A 132 3.34 -3.60 -0.09
N ALA A 133 2.14 -4.13 -0.28
CA ALA A 133 0.93 -3.33 -0.49
C ALA A 133 -0.03 -3.45 0.69
N GLY A 134 -1.02 -2.56 0.78
CA GLY A 134 -2.02 -2.66 1.82
C GLY A 134 -3.25 -1.79 1.64
N LEU A 135 -4.30 -2.18 2.35
CA LEU A 135 -5.59 -1.47 2.45
C LEU A 135 -5.81 -1.04 3.90
N PHE A 136 -5.91 0.26 4.11
CA PHE A 136 -5.99 0.89 5.43
C PHE A 136 -7.31 1.61 5.62
N HIS A 137 -8.14 1.12 6.53
CA HIS A 137 -9.38 1.74 6.96
C HIS A 137 -9.20 2.40 8.33
N SER A 138 -9.32 3.72 8.43
CA SER A 138 -8.96 4.45 9.65
C SER A 138 -10.12 4.67 10.64
N THR A 139 -11.27 4.03 10.41
CA THR A 139 -12.44 4.08 11.31
C THR A 139 -12.88 2.66 11.70
N CYS A 140 -14.16 2.38 11.95
CA CYS A 140 -14.64 1.06 12.40
C CYS A 140 -14.63 -0.01 11.32
#